data_AF-Q1N6R1-F1
#
_entry.id   AF-Q1N6R1-F1
#
_cell.length_a   1.000
_cell.length_b   1.000
_cell.length_c   1.000
_cell.angle_alpha   90.00
_cell.angle_beta   90.00
_cell.angle_gamma   90.00
#
_symmetry.space_group_name_H-M   'P 1'
#
loop_
_entity.id
_entity.type
_entity.pdbx_description
1 polymer ?
#
loop_
_entity_poly.entity_id
_entity_poly.type
_entity_poly.pdbx_seq_one_letter_code
_entity_poly.pdbx_strand_id
1 'polypeptide(L)'
;MKRSLQVLALIAAFISTSVFSGDLVLVEENHAKIEKDGVIYIFDSYIVMFQQPYYILVQREDKKPINLEQVEPLAVEYILPRGCTGPLQRRPDLDQHNENNSKLLIGIAC
;
A
#
# COMPACT_ATOMS: atom_id res chain seq x y z
N MET A 1 39.39 -38.55 -0.58
CA MET A 1 39.83 -37.13 -0.44
C MET A 1 39.58 -36.46 -1.78
N LYS A 2 38.85 -35.36 -1.99
CA LYS A 2 38.10 -34.39 -1.18
C LYS A 2 36.98 -33.91 -2.15
N ARG A 3 35.70 -33.95 -1.74
CA ARG A 3 34.61 -33.30 -2.49
C ARG A 3 34.67 -31.82 -2.15
N SER A 4 35.03 -30.97 -3.12
CA SER A 4 34.98 -29.52 -2.96
C SER A 4 33.56 -29.07 -3.34
N LEU A 5 32.76 -28.77 -2.33
CA LEU A 5 31.40 -28.25 -2.47
C LEU A 5 31.51 -26.73 -2.59
N GLN A 6 31.45 -26.20 -3.81
CA GLN A 6 31.36 -24.74 -4.02
C GLN A 6 29.94 -24.29 -3.69
N VAL A 7 29.79 -23.62 -2.56
CA VAL A 7 28.55 -22.95 -2.16
C VAL A 7 28.42 -21.67 -2.99
N LEU A 8 27.55 -21.69 -4.00
CA LEU A 8 27.08 -20.47 -4.66
C LEU A 8 26.09 -19.77 -3.73
N ALA A 9 26.53 -18.73 -3.04
CA ALA A 9 25.65 -17.83 -2.33
C ALA A 9 24.99 -16.88 -3.35
N LEU A 10 23.77 -17.20 -3.79
CA LEU A 10 22.92 -16.24 -4.49
C LEU A 10 22.47 -15.17 -3.49
N ILE A 11 23.12 -14.00 -3.52
CA ILE A 11 22.58 -12.79 -2.90
C ILE A 11 21.47 -12.29 -3.83
N ALA A 12 20.24 -12.74 -3.60
CA ALA A 12 19.07 -12.13 -4.19
C ALA A 12 18.83 -10.80 -3.47
N ALA A 13 19.32 -9.71 -4.06
CA ALA A 13 18.92 -8.37 -3.67
C ALA A 13 17.40 -8.25 -3.93
N PHE A 14 16.61 -8.28 -2.87
CA PHE A 14 15.20 -7.88 -2.91
C PHE A 14 15.15 -6.38 -3.18
N ILE A 15 15.15 -6.00 -4.46
CA ILE A 15 14.81 -4.65 -4.88
C ILE A 15 13.32 -4.49 -4.59
N SER A 16 13.00 -3.90 -3.43
CA SER A 16 11.64 -3.45 -3.16
C SER A 16 11.42 -2.19 -3.99
N THR A 17 10.80 -2.36 -5.17
CA THR A 17 10.37 -1.23 -5.98
C THR A 17 9.22 -0.53 -5.25
N SER A 18 9.52 0.59 -4.57
CA SER A 18 8.51 1.52 -4.10
C SER A 18 8.07 2.37 -5.30
N VAL A 19 7.03 1.90 -6.01
CA VAL A 19 6.50 2.44 -7.28
C VAL A 19 5.58 3.65 -7.05
N PHE A 20 5.93 4.56 -6.13
CA PHE A 20 5.13 5.78 -5.93
C PHE A 20 6.05 7.00 -5.94
N SER A 21 5.88 7.84 -6.95
CA SER A 21 6.67 9.06 -7.15
C SER A 21 6.01 10.21 -6.38
N GLY A 22 6.69 10.72 -5.35
CA GLY A 22 6.26 11.88 -4.54
C GLY A 22 6.93 11.91 -3.17
N ASP A 23 6.92 13.08 -2.52
CA ASP A 23 7.37 13.29 -1.12
C ASP A 23 6.37 12.69 -0.11
N LEU A 24 6.01 11.42 -0.30
CA LEU A 24 5.08 10.68 0.54
C LEU A 24 5.78 10.28 1.83
N VAL A 25 5.24 10.75 2.95
CA VAL A 25 5.69 10.40 4.31
C VAL A 25 4.74 9.37 4.88
N LEU A 26 5.27 8.24 5.33
CA LEU A 26 4.50 7.21 6.04
C LEU A 26 4.03 7.75 7.40
N VAL A 27 2.75 7.54 7.72
CA VAL A 27 2.21 7.76 9.06
C VAL A 27 2.25 6.41 9.78
N GLU A 28 3.30 6.17 10.58
CA GLU A 28 3.61 4.85 11.16
C GLU A 28 2.47 4.27 12.01
N GLU A 29 1.70 5.13 12.68
CA GLU A 29 0.56 4.74 13.50
C GLU A 29 -0.64 4.28 12.67
N ASN A 30 -0.66 4.66 11.40
CA ASN A 30 -1.68 4.28 10.44
C ASN A 30 -1.20 3.06 9.65
N HIS A 31 -1.31 1.92 10.30
CA HIS A 31 -1.13 0.60 9.72
C HIS A 31 -2.30 -0.32 10.14
N ALA A 32 -2.83 -1.10 9.21
CA ALA A 32 -3.82 -2.12 9.53
C ALA A 32 -3.71 -3.35 8.61
N LYS A 33 -4.03 -4.52 9.18
CA LYS A 33 -4.34 -5.74 8.43
C LYS A 33 -5.84 -5.99 8.49
N ILE A 34 -6.48 -6.08 7.34
CA ILE A 34 -7.92 -6.31 7.21
C ILE A 34 -8.13 -7.59 6.41
N GLU A 35 -8.85 -8.55 6.99
CA GLU A 35 -9.28 -9.75 6.29
C GLU A 35 -10.68 -9.54 5.72
N LYS A 36 -10.82 -9.78 4.41
CA LYS A 36 -12.11 -9.71 3.70
C LYS A 36 -12.19 -10.85 2.70
N ASP A 37 -13.24 -11.66 2.80
CA ASP A 37 -13.49 -12.78 1.90
C ASP A 37 -12.31 -13.77 1.79
N GLY A 38 -11.61 -14.00 2.92
CA GLY A 38 -10.43 -14.88 3.00
C GLY A 38 -9.15 -14.30 2.39
N VAL A 39 -9.14 -13.00 2.05
CA VAL A 39 -7.95 -12.29 1.57
C VAL A 39 -7.50 -11.28 2.63
N ILE A 40 -6.22 -11.30 2.95
CA ILE A 40 -5.59 -10.33 3.88
C ILE A 40 -5.03 -9.17 3.08
N TYR A 41 -5.53 -7.98 3.40
CA TYR A 41 -5.08 -6.70 2.86
C TYR A 41 -4.30 -5.95 3.94
N ILE A 42 -3.18 -5.36 3.54
CA ILE A 42 -2.33 -4.51 4.35
C ILE A 42 -2.57 -3.07 3.91
N PHE A 43 -2.93 -2.22 4.85
CA PHE A 43 -3.19 -0.80 4.67
C PHE A 43 -2.12 0.01 5.39
N ASP A 44 -1.47 0.92 4.65
CA ASP A 44 -0.55 1.90 5.19
C ASP A 44 -1.02 3.30 4.74
N SER A 45 -0.95 4.30 5.62
CA SER A 45 -1.26 5.68 5.23
C SER A 45 0.00 6.49 4.97
N TYR A 46 -0.02 7.23 3.87
CA TYR A 46 0.98 8.23 3.54
C TYR A 46 0.32 9.61 3.45
N ILE A 47 1.10 10.64 3.69
CA ILE A 47 0.73 12.04 3.54
C ILE A 47 1.81 12.78 2.77
N VAL A 48 1.45 13.92 2.20
CA VAL A 48 2.43 14.97 1.90
C VAL A 48 2.27 16.03 2.98
N MET A 49 3.39 16.43 3.60
CA MET A 49 3.37 17.41 4.69
C MET A 49 2.63 18.67 4.27
N PHE A 50 1.71 19.12 5.13
CA PHE A 50 0.87 20.31 4.92
C PHE A 50 -0.11 20.23 3.73
N GLN A 51 -0.36 19.04 3.19
CA GLN A 51 -1.41 18.81 2.18
C GLN A 51 -2.54 17.96 2.75
N GLN A 52 -3.73 18.13 2.19
CA GLN A 52 -4.89 17.29 2.42
C GLN A 52 -5.27 16.67 1.07
N PRO A 53 -4.51 15.63 0.71
CA PRO A 53 -5.12 14.31 0.80
C PRO A 53 -4.26 13.28 1.53
N TYR A 54 -4.92 12.25 2.04
CA TYR A 54 -4.30 10.99 2.43
C TYR A 54 -4.09 10.11 1.20
N TYR A 55 -2.98 9.38 1.22
CA TYR A 55 -2.63 8.37 0.23
C TYR A 55 -2.62 7.02 0.93
N ILE A 56 -3.61 6.17 0.63
CA ILE A 56 -3.78 4.88 1.29
C ILE A 56 -3.16 3.81 0.41
N LEU A 57 -2.03 3.25 0.85
CA LEU A 57 -1.43 2.10 0.19
C LEU A 57 -2.16 0.84 0.64
N VAL A 58 -2.70 0.10 -0.33
CA VAL A 58 -3.33 -1.20 -0.14
C VAL A 58 -2.46 -2.25 -0.83
N GLN A 59 -2.10 -3.30 -0.09
CA GLN A 59 -1.31 -4.42 -0.60
C GLN A 59 -2.02 -5.72 -0.21
N ARG A 60 -2.02 -6.72 -1.10
CA ARG A 60 -2.44 -8.07 -0.71
C ARG A 60 -1.25 -8.85 -0.15
N GLU A 61 -1.47 -9.56 0.94
CA GLU A 61 -0.43 -10.42 1.53
C GLU A 61 -0.02 -11.55 0.59
N ASP A 62 -0.96 -12.07 -0.22
CA ASP A 62 -0.72 -13.11 -1.23
C ASP A 62 -0.13 -12.59 -2.56
N LYS A 63 0.13 -11.27 -2.65
CA LYS A 63 0.73 -10.59 -3.82
C LYS A 63 -0.05 -10.74 -5.13
N LYS A 64 -1.31 -11.16 -5.10
CA LYS A 64 -2.17 -11.21 -6.30
C LYS A 64 -2.67 -9.81 -6.66
N PRO A 65 -3.15 -9.62 -7.90
CA PRO A 65 -3.78 -8.36 -8.31
C PRO A 65 -4.95 -7.97 -7.40
N ILE A 66 -5.12 -6.67 -7.20
CA ILE A 66 -6.17 -6.05 -6.41
C ILE A 66 -7.20 -5.44 -7.36
N ASN A 67 -8.50 -5.64 -7.06
CA ASN A 67 -9.58 -4.91 -7.70
C ASN A 67 -9.87 -3.64 -6.90
N LEU A 68 -9.76 -2.47 -7.54
CA LEU A 68 -10.02 -1.17 -6.92
C LEU A 68 -11.42 -1.08 -6.30
N GLU A 69 -12.46 -1.53 -7.01
CA GLU A 69 -13.85 -1.47 -6.54
C GLU A 69 -14.06 -2.25 -5.23
N GLN A 70 -13.27 -3.30 -5.02
CA GLN A 70 -13.33 -4.11 -3.81
C GLN A 70 -12.65 -3.42 -2.62
N VAL A 71 -11.53 -2.74 -2.84
CA VAL A 71 -10.70 -2.20 -1.76
C VAL A 71 -10.95 -0.73 -1.47
N GLU A 72 -11.53 0.02 -2.40
CA GLU A 72 -11.94 1.40 -2.21
C GLU A 72 -12.82 1.60 -0.95
N PRO A 73 -13.94 0.88 -0.75
CA PRO A 73 -14.75 1.06 0.45
C PRO A 73 -13.96 0.74 1.73
N LEU A 74 -13.06 -0.24 1.69
CA LEU A 74 -12.20 -0.59 2.82
C LEU A 74 -11.20 0.52 3.14
N ALA A 75 -10.63 1.17 2.12
CA ALA A 75 -9.71 2.30 2.28
C ALA A 75 -10.40 3.53 2.89
N VAL A 76 -11.64 3.80 2.49
CA VAL A 76 -12.47 4.88 3.05
C VAL A 76 -12.80 4.58 4.51
N GLU A 77 -13.23 3.36 4.83
CA GLU A 77 -13.51 2.94 6.21
C GLU A 77 -12.26 3.00 7.11
N TYR A 78 -11.12 2.60 6.54
CA TYR A 78 -9.83 2.63 7.21
C TYR A 78 -9.41 4.04 7.63
N ILE A 79 -9.64 5.07 6.79
CA ILE A 79 -9.21 6.44 7.09
C ILE A 79 -10.24 7.26 7.88
N LEU A 80 -11.53 6.88 7.88
CA LEU A 80 -12.61 7.56 8.62
C LEU A 80 -12.26 7.98 10.07
N PRO A 81 -11.71 7.09 10.93
CA PRO A 81 -11.40 7.47 12.31
C PRO A 81 -10.17 8.40 12.44
N ARG A 82 -9.48 8.72 11.34
CA ARG A 82 -8.13 9.31 11.33
C ARG A 82 -8.12 10.63 10.60
N GLY A 83 -8.22 11.72 11.37
CA GLY A 83 -7.71 13.04 10.97
C GLY A 83 -8.55 13.88 10.00
N CYS A 84 -9.63 13.36 9.43
CA CYS A 84 -10.55 14.18 8.63
C CYS A 84 -11.58 14.89 9.51
N THR A 85 -11.59 16.22 9.45
CA THR A 85 -12.59 17.08 10.09
C THR A 85 -13.78 17.40 9.18
N GLY A 86 -13.66 17.10 7.89
CA GLY A 86 -14.69 17.28 6.87
C GLY A 86 -15.13 15.94 6.24
N PRO A 87 -16.15 15.96 5.36
CA PRO A 87 -16.58 14.77 4.62
C PRO A 87 -15.44 14.23 3.75
N LEU A 88 -15.25 12.91 3.76
CA LEU A 88 -14.28 12.27 2.90
C LEU A 88 -14.69 12.40 1.42
N GLN A 89 -13.70 12.72 0.58
CA GLN A 89 -13.85 12.78 -0.87
C GLN A 89 -12.80 11.90 -1.54
N ARG A 90 -13.23 10.93 -2.34
CA ARG A 90 -12.32 10.14 -3.17
C ARG A 90 -11.65 11.00 -4.24
N ARG A 91 -10.35 10.75 -4.48
CA ARG A 91 -9.51 11.44 -5.46
C ARG A 91 -8.90 10.43 -6.44
N PRO A 92 -9.69 9.89 -7.40
CA PRO A 92 -9.20 8.91 -8.37
C PRO A 92 -8.04 9.42 -9.24
N ASP A 93 -7.91 10.75 -9.38
CA ASP A 93 -6.81 11.41 -10.07
C ASP A 93 -5.45 11.22 -9.36
N LEU A 94 -5.45 10.80 -8.10
CA LEU A 94 -4.27 10.51 -7.30
C LEU A 94 -3.98 9.00 -7.16
N ASP A 95 -4.86 8.14 -7.68
CA ASP A 95 -4.70 6.70 -7.57
C ASP A 95 -3.49 6.24 -8.40
N GLN A 96 -2.68 5.36 -7.83
CA GLN A 96 -1.51 4.78 -8.50
C GLN A 96 -1.51 3.26 -8.31
N HIS A 97 -0.89 2.53 -9.23
CA HIS A 97 -0.75 1.09 -9.16
C HIS A 97 0.66 0.67 -9.57
N ASN A 98 1.12 -0.46 -9.05
CA ASN A 98 2.36 -1.07 -9.53
C ASN A 98 2.09 -1.95 -10.76
N GLU A 99 3.16 -2.36 -11.46
CA GLU A 99 3.07 -3.07 -12.76
C GLU A 99 2.19 -4.33 -12.74
N ASN A 100 2.09 -5.02 -11.58
CA ASN A 100 1.30 -6.24 -11.43
C ASN A 100 -0.02 -6.04 -10.66
N ASN A 101 -0.41 -4.80 -10.38
CA ASN A 101 -1.61 -4.43 -9.63
C ASN A 101 -1.74 -5.08 -8.24
N SER A 102 -0.65 -5.58 -7.65
CA SER A 102 -0.65 -6.14 -6.29
C SER A 102 -0.55 -5.08 -5.20
N LYS A 103 -0.30 -3.82 -5.60
CA LYS A 103 -0.29 -2.65 -4.75
C LYS A 103 -1.08 -1.52 -5.42
N LEU A 104 -1.97 -0.90 -4.65
CA LEU A 104 -2.75 0.25 -5.07
C LEU A 104 -2.53 1.38 -4.06
N LEU A 105 -2.18 2.57 -4.54
CA LEU A 105 -2.26 3.79 -3.76
C LEU A 105 -3.60 4.45 -4.08
N ILE A 106 -4.39 4.74 -3.05
CA ILE A 106 -5.74 5.29 -3.18
C ILE A 106 -5.76 6.70 -2.58
N GLY A 107 -6.12 7.70 -3.39
CA GLY A 107 -6.26 9.08 -2.97
C GLY A 107 -7.59 9.33 -2.26
N ILE A 108 -7.52 9.86 -1.04
CA ILE A 108 -8.69 10.28 -0.26
C ILE A 108 -8.42 11.65 0.36
N ALA A 109 -9.23 12.64 -0.01
CA ALA A 109 -9.20 13.96 0.56
C ALA A 109 -10.24 14.13 1.67
N CYS A 110 -9.96 15.12 2.49
CA CYS A 110 -10.88 15.90 3.30
C CYS A 110 -10.43 17.36 3.18
#